data_AF-A0A7S2F0N9-F1
#
_entry.id   AF-A0A7S2F0N9-F1
#
_cell.length_a   1.000
_cell.length_b   1.000
_cell.length_c   1.000
_cell.angle_alpha   90.00
_cell.angle_beta   90.00
_cell.angle_gamma   90.00
#
_symmetry.space_group_name_H-M   'P 1'
#
loop_
_entity.id
_entity.type
_entity.pdbx_description
1 polymer ?
#
loop_
_entity_poly.entity_id
_entity_poly.type
_entity_poly.pdbx_seq_one_letter_code
_entity_poly.pdbx_strand_id
1 'polypeptide(L)'
;DASGGERAFYINPVNAKQYESSISMASGSTSDSLRAMQRVPSAYWIDVKAKIKGTGTRSVEGILRDAASKSPPELVVLIWYDLPNRDCFAKASNGEICCTKKGDGTCDYSADGDCAEGIREYKTGYVDPFVSVLKRYQDRLPIVIVVEPDSLP
;
A
#
# COMPACT_ATOMS: atom_id res chain seq x y z
N ASP A 1 -30.58 -15.32 6.10
CA ASP A 1 -29.36 -16.09 6.29
C ASP A 1 -28.19 -15.12 6.46
N ALA A 2 -27.86 -14.80 7.69
CA ALA A 2 -26.90 -13.75 8.05
C ALA A 2 -26.04 -14.23 9.22
N SER A 3 -25.28 -15.31 9.01
CA SER A 3 -24.17 -15.67 9.88
C SER A 3 -22.92 -14.87 9.47
N GLY A 4 -23.02 -13.54 9.50
CA GLY A 4 -21.90 -12.65 9.28
C GLY A 4 -20.99 -12.66 10.51
N GLY A 5 -20.16 -13.70 10.65
CA GLY A 5 -19.12 -13.73 11.69
C GLY A 5 -18.26 -12.47 11.59
N GLU A 6 -17.93 -11.89 12.75
CA GLU A 6 -17.07 -10.72 12.88
C GLU A 6 -15.73 -11.01 12.17
N ARG A 7 -15.45 -10.30 11.07
CA ARG A 7 -14.20 -10.48 10.32
C ARG A 7 -13.13 -9.61 10.93
N ALA A 8 -12.05 -10.24 11.37
CA ALA A 8 -10.87 -9.52 11.82
C ALA A 8 -10.20 -8.80 10.65
N PHE A 9 -9.79 -7.55 10.86
CA PHE A 9 -8.90 -6.82 9.97
C PHE A 9 -7.46 -7.31 10.17
N TYR A 10 -6.70 -7.33 9.08
CA TYR A 10 -5.32 -7.77 9.07
C TYR A 10 -4.41 -6.82 9.86
N ILE A 11 -3.63 -7.37 10.79
CA ILE A 11 -2.60 -6.63 11.54
C ILE A 11 -1.29 -6.74 10.77
N ASN A 12 -0.80 -5.61 10.24
CA ASN A 12 0.44 -5.60 9.47
C ASN A 12 1.66 -5.79 10.39
N PRO A 13 2.40 -6.91 10.29
CA PRO A 13 3.53 -7.19 11.17
C PRO A 13 4.70 -6.22 10.97
N VAL A 14 4.84 -5.63 9.78
CA VAL A 14 5.87 -4.61 9.51
C VAL A 14 5.56 -3.32 10.27
N ASN A 15 4.29 -2.91 10.29
CA ASN A 15 3.83 -1.74 11.05
C ASN A 15 3.96 -2.00 12.56
N ALA A 16 3.48 -3.15 13.05
CA ALA A 16 3.61 -3.54 14.45
C ALA A 16 5.07 -3.48 14.93
N LYS A 17 6.01 -3.92 14.08
CA LYS A 17 7.44 -3.86 14.38
C LYS A 17 8.00 -2.43 14.52
N GLN A 18 7.43 -1.44 13.83
CA GLN A 18 7.92 -0.04 13.92
C GLN A 18 7.78 0.53 15.35
N TYR A 19 6.80 0.05 16.11
CA TYR A 19 6.59 0.52 17.49
C TYR A 19 7.60 -0.03 18.49
N GLU A 20 8.34 -1.11 18.18
CA GLU A 20 9.24 -1.79 19.14
C GLU A 20 10.29 -0.83 19.73
N SER A 21 10.89 -0.01 18.87
CA SER A 21 11.89 1.00 19.30
C SER A 21 11.26 2.02 20.25
N SER A 22 10.10 2.59 19.88
CA SER A 22 9.39 3.56 20.72
C SER A 22 8.94 2.97 22.06
N ILE A 23 8.46 1.72 22.07
CA ILE A 23 8.06 1.00 23.29
C ILE A 23 9.25 0.82 24.24
N SER A 24 10.43 0.51 23.69
CA SER A 24 11.64 0.30 24.50
C SER A 24 12.11 1.57 25.23
N MET A 25 11.75 2.75 24.70
CA MET A 25 12.11 4.06 25.26
C MET A 25 10.97 4.69 26.09
N ALA A 26 9.77 4.13 26.05
CA ALA A 26 8.59 4.66 26.74
C ALA A 26 8.37 3.98 28.10
N SER A 27 7.72 4.71 29.03
CA SER A 27 7.36 4.22 30.36
C SER A 27 5.90 4.54 30.71
N GLY A 28 5.38 3.88 31.75
CA GLY A 28 4.01 4.06 32.23
C GLY A 28 2.96 3.88 31.13
N SER A 29 1.90 4.69 31.20
CA SER A 29 0.76 4.65 30.28
C SER A 29 1.14 4.80 28.80
N THR A 30 2.25 5.47 28.50
CA THR A 30 2.73 5.62 27.11
C THR A 30 3.21 4.29 26.54
N SER A 31 3.97 3.50 27.33
CA SER A 31 4.41 2.16 26.91
C SER A 31 3.21 1.24 26.67
N ASP A 32 2.22 1.30 27.57
CA ASP A 32 0.99 0.51 27.47
C ASP A 32 0.18 0.88 26.20
N SER A 33 0.06 2.18 25.93
CA SER A 33 -0.64 2.68 24.74
C SER A 33 0.05 2.23 23.45
N LEU A 34 1.39 2.29 23.38
CA LEU A 34 2.13 1.84 22.19
C LEU A 34 2.00 0.32 21.97
N ARG A 35 1.99 -0.48 23.06
CA ARG A 35 1.74 -1.93 22.98
C ARG A 35 0.31 -2.25 22.51
N ALA A 36 -0.67 -1.42 22.85
CA ALA A 36 -2.01 -1.53 22.30
C ALA A 36 -2.03 -1.16 20.80
N MET A 37 -1.37 -0.08 20.40
CA MET A 37 -1.28 0.35 18.99
C MET A 37 -0.60 -0.69 18.09
N GLN A 38 0.37 -1.47 18.59
CA GLN A 38 0.96 -2.59 17.85
C GLN A 38 -0.04 -3.64 17.35
N ARG A 39 -1.21 -3.72 18.00
CA ARG A 39 -2.26 -4.69 17.69
C ARG A 39 -3.40 -4.07 16.88
N VAL A 40 -3.30 -2.79 16.54
CA VAL A 40 -4.32 -2.10 15.73
C VAL A 40 -4.08 -2.44 14.25
N PRO A 41 -5.11 -2.92 13.53
CA PRO A 41 -5.04 -3.13 12.09
C PRO A 41 -4.73 -1.82 11.35
N SER A 42 -3.92 -1.91 10.30
CA SER A 42 -3.51 -0.75 9.51
C SER A 42 -3.51 -1.08 8.03
N ALA A 43 -3.96 -0.16 7.19
CA ALA A 43 -3.84 -0.29 5.74
C ALA A 43 -2.37 -0.33 5.29
N TYR A 44 -2.11 -0.97 4.15
CA TYR A 44 -0.77 -1.02 3.55
C TYR A 44 -0.66 -0.11 2.33
N TRP A 45 0.29 0.83 2.38
CA TRP A 45 0.58 1.77 1.30
C TRP A 45 1.45 1.13 0.21
N ILE A 46 0.95 1.17 -1.02
CA ILE A 46 1.62 0.70 -2.23
C ILE A 46 2.02 1.94 -3.03
N ASP A 47 2.93 2.71 -2.47
CA ASP A 47 3.41 4.00 -2.96
C ASP A 47 4.55 3.91 -3.98
N VAL A 48 4.99 2.68 -4.28
CA VAL A 48 5.99 2.33 -5.30
C VAL A 48 5.74 0.92 -5.84
N LYS A 49 6.07 0.67 -7.11
CA LYS A 49 6.02 -0.62 -7.83
C LYS A 49 6.71 -1.74 -7.07
N ALA A 50 7.84 -1.45 -6.42
CA ALA A 50 8.64 -2.44 -5.69
C ALA A 50 7.89 -3.10 -4.52
N LYS A 51 6.81 -2.49 -4.02
CA LYS A 51 5.99 -3.04 -2.94
C LYS A 51 4.96 -4.08 -3.42
N ILE A 52 4.81 -4.33 -4.71
CA ILE A 52 3.75 -5.22 -5.21
C ILE A 52 4.11 -6.69 -5.03
N LYS A 53 5.25 -7.13 -5.59
CA LYS A 53 5.65 -8.55 -5.61
C LYS A 53 6.73 -8.82 -4.58
N GLY A 54 6.66 -10.00 -3.95
CA GLY A 54 7.67 -10.41 -2.98
C GLY A 54 7.20 -11.53 -2.06
N THR A 55 8.15 -12.06 -1.30
CA THR A 55 7.88 -13.11 -0.31
C THR A 55 7.69 -12.55 1.09
N GLY A 56 8.19 -11.36 1.41
CA GLY A 56 7.99 -10.76 2.73
C GLY A 56 6.67 -10.00 2.85
N THR A 57 6.21 -9.78 4.09
CA THR A 57 5.08 -8.90 4.42
C THR A 57 5.37 -7.41 4.22
N ARG A 58 6.52 -7.09 3.62
CA ARG A 58 6.84 -5.78 3.02
C ARG A 58 6.41 -5.70 1.54
N SER A 59 5.59 -6.63 1.07
CA SER A 59 5.01 -6.63 -0.27
C SER A 59 3.54 -7.04 -0.22
N VAL A 60 2.74 -6.60 -1.20
CA VAL A 60 1.32 -6.98 -1.33
C VAL A 60 1.19 -8.49 -1.41
N GLU A 61 1.98 -9.16 -2.25
CA GLU A 61 1.94 -10.61 -2.40
C GLU A 61 2.22 -11.35 -1.08
N GLY A 62 3.22 -10.92 -0.31
CA GLY A 62 3.51 -11.52 0.98
C GLY A 62 2.43 -11.24 2.03
N ILE A 63 1.83 -10.05 2.03
CA ILE A 63 0.71 -9.69 2.92
C ILE A 63 -0.52 -10.55 2.62
N LEU A 64 -0.94 -10.64 1.36
CA LEU A 64 -2.09 -11.46 0.99
C LEU A 64 -1.84 -12.95 1.29
N ARG A 65 -0.60 -13.43 1.12
CA ARG A 65 -0.27 -14.80 1.52
C ARG A 65 -0.39 -15.01 3.03
N ASP A 66 0.10 -14.08 3.85
CA ASP A 66 0.01 -14.18 5.32
C ASP A 66 -1.45 -14.12 5.79
N ALA A 67 -2.22 -13.14 5.30
CA ALA A 67 -3.64 -13.00 5.62
C ALA A 67 -4.45 -14.25 5.22
N ALA A 68 -4.16 -14.84 4.05
CA ALA A 68 -4.83 -16.05 3.56
C ALA A 68 -4.45 -17.32 4.34
N SER A 69 -3.40 -17.27 5.17
CA SER A 69 -2.99 -18.38 6.03
C SER A 69 -3.74 -18.41 7.38
N LYS A 70 -4.46 -17.33 7.73
CA LYS A 70 -5.25 -17.22 8.96
C LYS A 70 -6.57 -17.98 8.84
N SER A 71 -7.17 -18.30 9.99
CA SER A 71 -8.46 -18.98 10.07
C SER A 71 -9.37 -18.30 11.11
N PRO A 72 -10.43 -17.57 10.68
CA PRO A 72 -10.76 -17.25 9.28
C PRO A 72 -9.73 -16.32 8.63
N PRO A 73 -9.66 -16.26 7.28
CA PRO A 73 -8.80 -15.30 6.59
C PRO A 73 -9.15 -13.85 6.98
N GLU A 74 -8.13 -13.04 7.24
CA GLU A 74 -8.27 -11.66 7.71
C GLU A 74 -8.50 -10.68 6.54
N LEU A 75 -9.28 -9.62 6.78
CA LEU A 75 -9.55 -8.58 5.78
C LEU A 75 -8.34 -7.67 5.60
N VAL A 76 -7.88 -7.53 4.36
CA VAL A 76 -6.74 -6.67 4.02
C VAL A 76 -7.22 -5.36 3.40
N VAL A 77 -6.71 -4.23 3.91
CA VAL A 77 -6.91 -2.91 3.32
C VAL A 77 -5.62 -2.45 2.66
N LEU A 78 -5.69 -2.15 1.36
CA LEU A 78 -4.58 -1.70 0.54
C LEU A 78 -4.83 -0.26 0.07
N ILE A 79 -3.82 0.59 0.14
CA ILE A 79 -3.84 1.94 -0.43
C ILE A 79 -3.03 1.88 -1.72
N TRP A 80 -3.76 1.88 -2.83
CA TRP A 80 -3.24 1.93 -4.19
C TRP A 80 -2.90 3.39 -4.50
N TYR A 81 -1.63 3.72 -4.76
CA TYR A 81 -1.18 5.12 -4.76
C TYR A 81 0.14 5.35 -5.52
N ASP A 82 0.14 5.28 -6.84
CA ASP A 82 1.35 5.52 -7.66
C ASP A 82 1.05 6.11 -9.03
N LEU A 83 0.01 6.97 -9.11
CA LEU A 83 -0.31 7.69 -10.35
C LEU A 83 0.89 8.46 -10.92
N PRO A 84 0.99 8.59 -12.25
CA PRO A 84 1.96 9.49 -12.86
C PRO A 84 1.80 10.93 -12.35
N ASN A 85 2.91 11.61 -12.07
CA ASN A 85 2.94 12.95 -11.46
C ASN A 85 2.07 13.03 -10.18
N ARG A 86 2.08 11.97 -9.36
CA ARG A 86 1.39 11.90 -8.07
C ARG A 86 1.64 13.16 -7.23
N ASP A 87 0.65 13.58 -6.44
CA ASP A 87 0.75 14.72 -5.54
C ASP A 87 1.02 16.03 -6.31
N CYS A 88 0.24 16.28 -7.37
CA CYS A 88 0.53 17.33 -8.34
C CYS A 88 0.49 18.77 -7.77
N PHE A 89 -0.20 18.97 -6.63
CA PHE A 89 -0.21 20.23 -5.89
C PHE A 89 0.86 20.32 -4.79
N ALA A 90 1.60 19.23 -4.53
CA ALA A 90 2.67 19.24 -3.56
C ALA A 90 3.88 20.02 -4.10
N LYS A 91 4.57 20.74 -3.21
CA LYS A 91 5.84 21.41 -3.56
C LYS A 91 6.95 20.42 -3.93
N ALA A 92 6.85 19.19 -3.43
CA ALA A 92 7.72 18.08 -3.75
C ALA A 92 6.92 16.78 -3.61
N SER A 93 6.89 15.99 -4.69
CA SER A 93 6.31 14.66 -4.69
C SER A 93 7.40 13.60 -4.59
N ASN A 94 7.08 12.49 -3.91
CA ASN A 94 7.89 11.27 -3.90
C ASN A 94 7.37 10.22 -4.92
N GLY A 95 6.50 10.62 -5.86
CA GLY A 95 6.00 9.74 -6.92
C GLY A 95 7.14 9.32 -7.86
N GLU A 96 7.22 8.03 -8.18
CA GLU A 96 8.30 7.49 -9.02
C GLU A 96 7.97 7.50 -10.52
N ILE A 97 6.71 7.72 -10.88
CA ILE A 97 6.24 7.72 -12.27
C ILE A 97 6.00 9.15 -12.72
N CYS A 98 6.68 9.56 -13.80
CA CYS A 98 6.51 10.88 -14.39
C CYS A 98 5.68 10.78 -15.68
N CYS A 99 4.85 11.79 -15.96
CA CYS A 99 4.23 11.92 -17.29
C CYS A 99 5.26 12.11 -18.39
N THR A 100 6.30 12.90 -18.08
CA THR A 100 7.45 13.18 -18.94
C THR A 100 8.70 13.22 -18.05
N LYS A 101 9.82 12.69 -18.53
CA LYS A 101 11.11 12.74 -17.85
C LYS A 101 12.05 13.71 -18.57
N LYS A 102 12.88 14.41 -17.80
CA LYS A 102 14.02 15.18 -18.31
C LYS A 102 15.15 14.25 -18.71
N GLY A 103 16.16 14.78 -19.40
CA GLY A 103 17.35 14.01 -19.80
C GLY A 103 18.16 13.43 -18.64
N ASP A 104 18.01 13.97 -17.42
CA ASP A 104 18.61 13.45 -16.19
C ASP A 104 17.76 12.41 -15.45
N GLY A 105 16.59 12.07 -15.99
CA GLY A 105 15.66 11.09 -15.42
C GLY A 105 14.67 11.64 -14.39
N THR A 106 14.77 12.92 -14.00
CA THR A 106 13.80 13.56 -13.11
C THR A 106 12.49 13.89 -13.83
N CYS A 107 11.38 14.03 -13.09
CA CYS A 107 10.12 14.42 -13.70
C CYS A 107 10.17 15.84 -14.28
N ASP A 108 9.65 16.00 -15.49
CA ASP A 108 9.36 17.29 -16.07
C ASP A 108 7.90 17.66 -15.81
N TYR A 109 7.65 18.37 -14.71
CA TYR A 109 6.32 18.85 -14.35
C TYR A 109 5.85 20.04 -15.20
N SER A 110 6.73 20.63 -16.01
CA SER A 110 6.40 21.72 -16.93
C SER A 110 6.12 21.25 -18.35
N ALA A 111 6.35 19.97 -18.64
CA ALA A 111 6.10 19.42 -19.96
C ALA A 111 4.59 19.29 -20.21
N ASP A 112 4.13 19.91 -21.29
CA ASP A 112 2.79 19.68 -21.81
C ASP A 112 2.69 18.31 -22.48
N GLY A 113 1.51 17.71 -22.46
CA GLY A 113 1.25 16.44 -23.14
C GLY A 113 0.08 15.68 -22.55
N ASP A 114 -0.17 14.49 -23.10
CA ASP A 114 -1.26 13.60 -22.69
C ASP A 114 -0.83 12.56 -21.63
N CYS A 115 0.38 12.69 -21.08
CA CYS A 115 0.97 11.76 -20.12
C CYS A 115 1.08 10.30 -20.63
N ALA A 116 1.08 10.06 -21.96
CA ALA A 116 1.02 8.70 -22.49
C ALA A 116 2.19 7.80 -22.05
N GLU A 117 3.38 8.36 -21.86
CA GLU A 117 4.54 7.59 -21.36
C GLU A 117 4.35 7.15 -19.90
N GLY A 118 4.06 8.10 -19.01
CA GLY A 118 3.77 7.80 -17.60
C GLY A 118 2.61 6.82 -17.44
N ILE A 119 1.54 6.97 -18.22
CA ILE A 119 0.40 6.04 -18.20
C ILE A 119 0.79 4.64 -18.67
N ARG A 120 1.66 4.50 -19.68
CA ARG A 120 2.17 3.18 -20.10
C ARG A 120 3.03 2.54 -19.01
N GLU A 121 3.89 3.33 -18.36
CA GLU A 121 4.72 2.85 -17.25
C GLU A 121 3.86 2.40 -16.06
N TYR A 122 2.88 3.21 -15.67
CA TYR A 122 1.95 2.90 -14.59
C TYR A 122 1.14 1.63 -14.88
N LYS A 123 0.60 1.49 -16.10
CA LYS A 123 -0.13 0.27 -16.50
C LYS A 123 0.75 -0.98 -16.39
N THR A 124 1.91 -0.96 -17.03
CA THR A 124 2.74 -2.18 -17.17
C THR A 124 3.59 -2.49 -15.94
N GLY A 125 4.02 -1.47 -15.20
CA GLY A 125 4.89 -1.58 -14.03
C GLY A 125 4.16 -1.66 -12.69
N TYR A 126 2.94 -1.10 -12.60
CA TYR A 126 2.18 -1.02 -11.36
C TYR A 126 0.84 -1.77 -11.43
N VAL A 127 -0.04 -1.40 -12.37
CA VAL A 127 -1.40 -1.96 -12.48
C VAL A 127 -1.36 -3.44 -12.80
N ASP A 128 -0.67 -3.85 -13.86
CA ASP A 128 -0.65 -5.24 -14.32
C ASP A 128 -0.04 -6.20 -13.28
N PRO A 129 1.11 -5.88 -12.65
CA PRO A 129 1.65 -6.71 -11.57
C PRO A 129 0.72 -6.80 -10.37
N PHE A 130 0.06 -5.71 -9.98
CA PHE A 130 -0.87 -5.71 -8.86
C PHE A 130 -2.09 -6.59 -9.14
N VAL A 131 -2.74 -6.41 -10.30
CA VAL A 131 -3.91 -7.20 -10.70
C VAL A 131 -3.55 -8.69 -10.82
N SER A 132 -2.35 -9.00 -11.31
CA SER A 132 -1.83 -10.37 -11.37
C SER A 132 -1.73 -11.01 -9.98
N VAL A 133 -1.28 -10.26 -8.96
CA VAL A 133 -1.25 -10.71 -7.57
C VAL A 133 -2.67 -10.86 -7.02
N LEU A 134 -3.52 -9.84 -7.20
CA LEU A 134 -4.87 -9.80 -6.64
C LEU A 134 -5.72 -11.00 -7.10
N LYS A 135 -5.67 -11.33 -8.41
CA LYS A 135 -6.41 -12.47 -8.99
C LYS A 135 -6.09 -13.81 -8.34
N ARG A 136 -4.91 -13.99 -7.75
CA ARG A 136 -4.54 -15.23 -7.04
C ARG A 136 -5.21 -15.39 -5.67
N TYR A 137 -5.73 -14.30 -5.11
CA TYR A 137 -6.23 -14.26 -3.73
C TYR A 137 -7.68 -13.77 -3.60
N GLN A 138 -8.25 -13.11 -4.61
CA GLN A 138 -9.58 -12.48 -4.57
C GLN A 138 -10.72 -13.43 -4.14
N ASP A 139 -10.62 -14.72 -4.45
CA ASP A 139 -11.66 -15.70 -4.10
C ASP A 139 -11.51 -16.25 -2.67
N ARG A 140 -10.39 -15.95 -1.99
CA ARG A 140 -10.01 -16.48 -0.67
C ARG A 140 -9.95 -15.42 0.41
N LEU A 141 -9.82 -14.15 0.04
CA LEU A 141 -9.62 -13.04 0.95
C LEU A 141 -10.61 -11.91 0.69
N PRO A 142 -11.22 -11.33 1.74
CA PRO A 142 -11.84 -10.03 1.62
C PRO A 142 -10.73 -8.96 1.51
N ILE A 143 -10.73 -8.23 0.40
CA ILE A 143 -9.73 -7.19 0.10
C ILE A 143 -10.45 -5.89 -0.19
N VAL A 144 -10.03 -4.82 0.48
CA VAL A 144 -10.51 -3.45 0.26
C VAL A 144 -9.37 -2.64 -0.34
N ILE A 145 -9.66 -1.89 -1.39
CA ILE A 145 -8.69 -1.01 -2.07
C ILE A 145 -9.16 0.44 -1.91
N VAL A 146 -8.33 1.26 -1.29
CA VAL A 146 -8.44 2.71 -1.31
C VAL A 146 -7.64 3.20 -2.52
N VAL A 147 -8.29 3.90 -3.44
CA VAL A 147 -7.73 4.23 -4.74
C VAL A 147 -7.24 5.68 -4.75
N GLU A 148 -5.95 5.84 -5.00
CA GLU A 148 -5.24 7.08 -5.35
C GLU A 148 -5.69 8.29 -4.52
N PRO A 149 -5.38 8.34 -3.22
CA PRO A 149 -5.51 9.57 -2.44
C PRO A 149 -4.79 10.75 -3.12
N ASP A 150 -5.26 11.98 -2.89
CA ASP A 150 -4.64 13.21 -3.43
C ASP A 150 -4.44 13.22 -4.96
N SER A 151 -5.43 12.71 -5.69
CA SER A 151 -5.43 12.63 -7.16
C SER A 151 -6.51 13.47 -7.84
N LEU A 152 -7.79 13.04 -7.79
CA LEU A 152 -8.91 13.69 -8.50
C LEU A 152 -9.38 15.02 -7.88
N PRO A 153 -9.54 15.15 -6.54
CA PRO A 153 -9.92 16.42 -5.92
C PRO A 153 -8.84 17.49 -6.10
#